data_AF-I6Z6X9-F1
#
_entry.id   AF-I6Z6X9-F1
#
_cell.length_a   1.000
_cell.length_b   1.000
_cell.length_c   1.000
_cell.angle_alpha   90.00
_cell.angle_beta   90.00
_cell.angle_gamma   90.00
#
_symmetry.space_group_name_H-M   'P 1'
#
loop_
_entity.id
_entity.type
_entity.pdbx_description
1 polymer ?
#
loop_
_entity_poly.entity_id
_entity_poly.type
_entity_poly.pdbx_seq_one_letter_code
_entity_poly.pdbx_strand_id
1 'polypeptide(L)'
;MQEAANQIIASKGAEVITTKDVVVCFWVTEKFKTELFFCFNKASHTIPYLFHYSWAREDRSKGVAERLHWVDSITDYIKMKFKNGGSGNISTYLKSALYWTGKWTPEFKPSDHCQITLLGQKYTLTCKPTLNNSSNAVGFTKTISESEVVELNSNLKNSEQFSLK
;
A
#
# COMPACT_ATOMS: atom_id res chain seq x y z
N MET A 1 1.79 -8.76 7.28
CA MET A 1 2.43 -7.58 6.66
C MET A 1 3.89 -7.85 6.40
N GLN A 2 4.71 -8.16 7.41
CA GLN A 2 6.15 -8.42 7.25
C GLN A 2 6.49 -9.32 6.06
N GLU A 3 5.84 -10.48 5.93
CA GLU A 3 6.08 -11.41 4.81
C GLU A 3 5.69 -10.83 3.45
N ALA A 4 4.50 -10.23 3.34
CA ALA A 4 4.07 -9.53 2.12
C ALA A 4 5.02 -8.38 1.77
N ALA A 5 5.53 -7.67 2.78
CA ALA A 5 6.39 -6.53 2.59
C ALA A 5 7.83 -6.96 2.20
N ASN A 6 8.33 -8.07 2.76
CA ASN A 6 9.55 -8.73 2.29
C ASN A 6 9.40 -9.18 0.82
N GLN A 7 8.22 -9.69 0.45
CA GLN A 7 7.92 -10.06 -0.93
C GLN A 7 7.81 -8.83 -1.86
N ILE A 8 7.43 -7.64 -1.38
CA ILE A 8 7.49 -6.40 -2.19
C ILE A 8 8.94 -6.07 -2.55
N ILE A 9 9.83 -6.15 -1.56
CA ILE A 9 11.28 -5.96 -1.77
C ILE A 9 11.82 -7.01 -2.75
N ALA A 10 11.33 -8.26 -2.68
CA ALA A 10 11.80 -9.36 -3.52
C ALA A 10 11.19 -9.40 -4.94
N SER A 11 9.92 -9.04 -5.12
CA SER A 11 9.14 -9.26 -6.37
C SER A 11 9.10 -8.06 -7.31
N LYS A 12 9.43 -6.86 -6.84
CA LYS A 12 9.47 -5.66 -7.68
C LYS A 12 10.79 -4.90 -7.56
N GLY A 13 11.60 -5.07 -8.60
CA GLY A 13 12.29 -3.97 -9.28
C GLY A 13 13.28 -3.17 -8.44
N ALA A 14 14.54 -3.58 -8.52
CA ALA A 14 15.73 -2.84 -8.13
C ALA A 14 15.96 -1.49 -8.86
N GLU A 15 14.91 -0.80 -9.33
CA GLU A 15 15.05 0.53 -9.94
C GLU A 15 14.64 1.70 -9.03
N VAL A 16 13.94 1.46 -7.91
CA VAL A 16 13.53 2.56 -7.00
C VAL A 16 13.85 2.31 -5.52
N ILE A 17 14.16 1.06 -5.13
CA ILE A 17 14.55 0.71 -3.76
C ILE A 17 16.00 0.21 -3.84
N THR A 18 16.94 1.14 -3.70
CA THR A 18 18.36 0.84 -3.50
C THR A 18 18.55 0.03 -2.21
N THR A 19 19.66 -0.70 -2.10
CA THR A 19 20.00 -1.50 -0.91
C THR A 19 20.21 -0.69 0.37
N LYS A 20 19.99 0.63 0.32
CA LYS A 20 20.04 1.54 1.48
C LYS A 20 18.65 2.06 1.87
N ASP A 21 17.62 1.74 1.10
CA ASP A 21 16.29 2.27 1.33
C ASP A 21 15.56 1.47 2.40
N VAL A 22 15.08 2.22 3.40
CA VAL A 22 14.20 1.70 4.46
C VAL A 22 12.77 1.87 3.97
N VAL A 23 12.05 0.77 3.84
CA VAL A 23 10.63 0.80 3.44
C VAL A 23 9.77 0.73 4.69
N VAL A 24 8.84 1.65 4.82
CA VAL A 24 7.89 1.72 5.93
C VAL A 24 6.51 1.37 5.40
N CYS A 25 5.87 0.37 6.00
CA CYS A 25 4.53 -0.06 5.63
C CYS A 25 3.54 0.06 6.79
N PHE A 26 2.28 0.39 6.52
CA PHE A 26 1.22 0.50 7.53
C PHE A 26 -0.15 0.17 6.94
N TRP A 27 -1.05 -0.39 7.75
CA TRP A 27 -2.40 -0.73 7.32
C TRP A 27 -3.25 0.54 7.08
N VAL A 28 -4.11 0.51 6.06
CA VAL A 28 -5.09 1.59 5.82
C VAL A 28 -6.07 1.71 6.99
N THR A 29 -6.47 0.56 7.55
CA THR A 29 -7.42 0.43 8.65
C THR A 29 -6.98 -0.70 9.58
N GLU A 30 -7.15 -0.48 10.89
CA GLU A 30 -6.89 -1.49 11.92
C GLU A 30 -8.13 -2.38 12.19
N LYS A 31 -9.32 -1.94 11.76
CA LYS A 31 -10.60 -2.55 12.16
C LYS A 31 -10.99 -3.77 11.33
N PHE A 32 -10.47 -3.90 10.12
CA PHE A 32 -10.88 -4.95 9.19
C PHE A 32 -9.69 -5.85 8.88
N LYS A 33 -10.00 -7.13 8.58
CA LYS A 33 -9.03 -8.12 8.10
C LYS A 33 -8.11 -7.44 7.10
N THR A 34 -6.83 -7.49 7.41
CA THR A 34 -5.80 -6.61 6.92
C THR A 34 -5.51 -6.88 5.45
N GLU A 35 -6.30 -6.26 4.59
CA GLU A 35 -6.28 -6.47 3.13
C GLU A 35 -5.58 -5.34 2.39
N LEU A 36 -5.50 -4.13 2.96
CA LEU A 36 -4.89 -2.98 2.30
C LEU A 36 -3.89 -2.27 3.19
N PHE A 37 -2.70 -2.08 2.66
CA PHE A 37 -1.63 -1.36 3.34
C PHE A 37 -0.88 -0.45 2.37
N PHE A 38 -0.43 0.67 2.90
CA PHE A 38 0.49 1.55 2.20
C PHE A 38 1.92 1.18 2.56
N CYS A 39 2.83 1.39 1.62
CA CYS A 39 4.26 1.39 1.87
C CYS A 39 4.89 2.65 1.26
N PHE A 40 5.96 3.16 1.83
CA PHE A 40 6.74 4.25 1.27
C PHE A 40 8.22 4.09 1.61
N ASN A 41 9.08 4.70 0.80
CA ASN A 41 10.50 4.77 1.10
C ASN A 41 10.75 5.93 2.08
N LYS A 42 11.36 5.62 3.23
CA LYS A 42 11.73 6.57 4.28
C LYS A 42 12.79 7.58 3.82
N ALA A 43 13.58 7.30 2.80
CA ALA A 43 14.51 8.28 2.26
C ALA A 43 13.81 9.31 1.35
N SER A 44 12.91 8.84 0.47
CA SER A 44 12.25 9.71 -0.52
C SER A 44 10.99 10.40 0.00
N HIS A 45 10.38 9.89 1.06
CA HIS A 45 9.27 10.45 1.85
C HIS A 45 8.02 10.95 1.11
N THR A 46 7.93 10.83 -0.22
CA THR A 46 6.97 11.66 -0.98
C THR A 46 5.79 10.86 -1.50
N ILE A 47 6.04 9.72 -2.15
CA ILE A 47 4.99 9.01 -2.90
C ILE A 47 4.77 7.61 -2.29
N PRO A 48 3.60 7.34 -1.69
CA PRO A 48 3.29 6.03 -1.15
C PRO A 48 2.74 5.08 -2.24
N TYR A 49 2.94 3.80 -2.01
CA TYR A 49 2.41 2.69 -2.81
C TYR A 49 1.28 2.01 -2.03
N LEU A 50 0.18 1.68 -2.69
CA LEU A 50 -0.92 0.92 -2.08
C LEU A 50 -0.87 -0.54 -2.54
N PHE A 51 -0.95 -1.45 -1.59
CA PHE A 51 -0.98 -2.88 -1.84
C PHE A 51 -2.26 -3.52 -1.31
N HIS A 52 -2.79 -4.44 -2.09
CA HIS A 52 -3.90 -5.31 -1.74
C HIS A 52 -3.41 -6.74 -1.54
N TYR A 53 -3.75 -7.32 -0.40
CA TYR A 53 -3.49 -8.73 -0.10
C TYR A 53 -4.81 -9.50 -0.16
N SER A 54 -4.94 -10.38 -1.15
CA SER A 54 -6.15 -11.17 -1.34
C SER A 54 -6.27 -12.30 -0.31
N TRP A 55 -7.38 -12.34 0.43
CA TRP A 55 -7.80 -13.50 1.24
C TRP A 55 -8.86 -14.36 0.57
N ALA A 56 -9.09 -14.16 -0.74
CA ALA A 56 -10.05 -14.94 -1.51
C ALA A 56 -9.76 -16.45 -1.36
N ARG A 57 -10.80 -17.26 -1.35
CA ARG A 57 -10.67 -18.70 -1.03
C ARG A 57 -9.82 -19.41 -2.07
N GLU A 58 -10.01 -19.05 -3.33
CA GLU A 58 -9.25 -19.50 -4.50
C GLU A 58 -7.77 -19.11 -4.46
N ASP A 59 -7.41 -18.09 -3.69
CA ASP A 59 -6.04 -17.59 -3.55
C ASP A 59 -5.31 -18.24 -2.36
N ARG A 60 -5.99 -19.03 -1.53
CA ARG A 60 -5.37 -19.64 -0.34
C ARG A 60 -4.29 -20.66 -0.64
N SER A 61 -4.37 -21.34 -1.80
CA SER A 61 -3.35 -22.26 -2.27
C SER A 61 -2.17 -21.56 -2.96
N LYS A 62 -2.28 -20.25 -3.19
CA LYS A 62 -1.26 -19.44 -3.86
C LYS A 62 -0.22 -18.94 -2.86
N GLY A 63 1.00 -18.72 -3.35
CA GLY A 63 2.06 -18.13 -2.53
C GLY A 63 1.76 -16.68 -2.16
N VAL A 64 2.38 -16.17 -1.09
CA VAL A 64 2.17 -14.78 -0.63
C VAL A 64 2.40 -13.75 -1.72
N ALA A 65 3.41 -13.95 -2.58
CA ALA A 65 3.71 -13.07 -3.70
C ALA A 65 2.56 -12.97 -4.71
N GLU A 66 1.88 -14.09 -5.00
CA GLU A 66 0.77 -14.12 -5.97
C GLU A 66 -0.51 -13.49 -5.41
N ARG A 67 -0.67 -13.51 -4.08
CA ARG A 67 -1.80 -12.91 -3.36
C ARG A 67 -1.64 -11.41 -3.15
N LEU A 68 -0.45 -10.89 -3.43
CA LEU A 68 -0.08 -9.51 -3.20
C LEU A 68 -0.12 -8.73 -4.51
N HIS A 69 -0.95 -7.69 -4.53
CA HIS A 69 -1.17 -6.89 -5.73
C HIS A 69 -0.86 -5.43 -5.44
N TRP A 70 0.04 -4.83 -6.22
CA TRP A 70 0.24 -3.39 -6.21
C TRP A 70 -0.91 -2.72 -6.97
N VAL A 71 -1.73 -1.97 -6.22
CA VAL A 71 -2.83 -1.18 -6.74
C VAL A 71 -2.31 -0.01 -7.57
N ASP A 72 -2.71 0.04 -8.84
CA ASP A 72 -2.46 1.15 -9.76
C ASP A 72 -3.53 2.23 -9.61
N SER A 73 -4.80 1.83 -9.69
CA SER A 73 -5.93 2.74 -9.50
C SER A 73 -7.15 2.04 -8.90
N ILE A 74 -8.06 2.85 -8.36
CA ILE A 74 -9.35 2.44 -7.83
C ILE A 74 -10.44 3.23 -8.54
N THR A 75 -11.40 2.54 -9.15
CA THR A 75 -12.55 3.15 -9.81
C THR A 75 -13.80 2.95 -8.96
N ASP A 76 -14.50 4.04 -8.69
CA ASP A 76 -15.78 4.08 -7.96
C ASP A 76 -15.79 3.26 -6.66
N TYR A 77 -14.67 3.21 -5.91
CA TYR A 77 -14.50 2.40 -4.70
C TYR A 77 -14.95 0.91 -4.84
N ILE A 78 -15.07 0.41 -6.07
CA ILE A 78 -15.59 -0.92 -6.40
C ILE A 78 -14.51 -1.80 -7.01
N LYS A 79 -13.69 -1.26 -7.92
CA LYS A 79 -12.72 -2.04 -8.69
C LYS A 79 -11.32 -1.51 -8.51
N MET A 80 -10.38 -2.41 -8.24
CA MET A 80 -8.94 -2.14 -8.25
C MET A 80 -8.34 -2.59 -9.58
N LYS A 81 -7.52 -1.74 -10.18
CA LYS A 81 -6.58 -2.12 -11.24
C LYS A 81 -5.21 -2.30 -10.60
N PHE A 82 -4.47 -3.30 -11.07
CA PHE A 82 -3.15 -3.63 -10.54
C PHE A 82 -2.07 -3.27 -11.56
N LYS A 83 -0.88 -2.89 -11.08
CA LYS A 83 0.26 -2.51 -11.93
C LYS A 83 0.71 -3.60 -12.91
N ASN A 84 0.36 -4.86 -12.67
CA ASN A 84 0.65 -5.98 -13.56
C ASN A 84 -0.41 -6.19 -14.66
N GLY A 85 -1.34 -5.23 -14.83
CA GLY A 85 -2.44 -5.32 -15.79
C GLY A 85 -3.66 -6.10 -15.30
N GLY A 86 -3.57 -6.75 -14.13
CA GLY A 86 -4.70 -7.45 -13.50
C GLY A 86 -5.75 -6.50 -12.93
N SER A 87 -6.90 -7.04 -12.55
CA SER A 87 -7.91 -6.30 -11.82
C SER A 87 -8.64 -7.18 -10.81
N GLY A 88 -9.20 -6.57 -9.77
CA GLY A 88 -9.95 -7.25 -8.74
C GLY A 88 -11.06 -6.38 -8.18
N ASN A 89 -12.09 -7.00 -7.63
CA ASN A 89 -13.14 -6.27 -6.91
C ASN A 89 -12.68 -5.99 -5.48
N ILE A 90 -13.05 -4.83 -4.96
CA ILE A 90 -12.87 -4.50 -3.54
C ILE A 90 -13.85 -5.35 -2.74
N SER A 91 -13.31 -6.07 -1.74
CA SER A 91 -14.12 -6.89 -0.84
C SER A 91 -15.17 -6.02 -0.14
N THR A 92 -16.35 -6.57 0.16
CA THR A 92 -17.42 -5.82 0.82
C THR A 92 -16.96 -5.18 2.14
N TYR A 93 -16.05 -5.84 2.86
CA TYR A 93 -15.48 -5.34 4.11
C TYR A 93 -14.60 -4.10 3.90
N LEU A 94 -13.90 -3.99 2.77
CA LEU A 94 -13.04 -2.86 2.44
C LEU A 94 -13.78 -1.67 1.84
N LYS A 95 -14.98 -1.87 1.27
CA LYS A 95 -15.74 -0.78 0.63
C LYS A 95 -15.97 0.41 1.56
N SER A 96 -16.28 0.18 2.84
CA SER A 96 -16.45 1.25 3.81
C SER A 96 -15.14 1.99 4.10
N ALA A 97 -14.05 1.25 4.25
CA ALA A 97 -12.71 1.80 4.48
C ALA A 97 -12.15 2.55 3.26
N LEU A 98 -12.65 2.25 2.06
CA LEU A 98 -12.25 2.88 0.80
C LEU A 98 -13.30 3.82 0.20
N TYR A 99 -14.43 4.05 0.87
CA TYR A 99 -15.50 4.90 0.34
C TYR A 99 -15.00 6.31 -0.03
N TRP A 100 -14.02 6.81 0.72
CA TRP A 100 -13.38 8.10 0.44
C TRP A 100 -12.75 8.17 -0.95
N THR A 101 -12.27 7.06 -1.53
CA THR A 101 -11.68 7.02 -2.87
C THR A 101 -12.67 7.36 -3.99
N GLY A 102 -13.98 7.23 -3.74
CA GLY A 102 -15.04 7.63 -4.68
C GLY A 102 -15.10 9.13 -4.96
N LYS A 103 -14.38 9.96 -4.20
CA LYS A 103 -14.28 11.40 -4.42
C LYS A 103 -13.37 11.77 -5.59
N TRP A 104 -12.62 10.81 -6.14
CA TRP A 104 -11.76 11.02 -7.30
C TRP A 104 -12.45 10.51 -8.55
N THR A 105 -12.53 11.36 -9.57
CA THR A 105 -13.15 11.03 -10.85
C THR A 105 -12.11 11.26 -11.96
N PRO A 106 -11.92 10.32 -12.89
CA PRO A 106 -12.64 9.04 -13.02
C PRO A 106 -12.10 7.92 -12.11
N GLU A 107 -10.90 8.06 -11.55
CA GLU A 107 -10.29 7.04 -10.70
C GLU A 107 -9.35 7.65 -9.67
N PHE A 108 -9.21 6.98 -8.53
CA PHE A 108 -8.23 7.29 -7.51
C PHE A 108 -6.91 6.55 -7.80
N LYS A 109 -5.83 7.29 -8.03
CA LYS A 109 -4.46 6.79 -8.16
C LYS A 109 -3.65 7.11 -6.91
N PRO A 110 -3.24 6.12 -6.09
CA PRO A 110 -2.45 6.35 -4.89
C PRO A 110 -1.18 7.17 -5.14
N SER A 111 -0.46 6.91 -6.24
CA SER A 111 0.79 7.60 -6.58
C SER A 111 0.61 9.08 -6.90
N ASP A 112 -0.56 9.45 -7.39
CA ASP A 112 -0.80 10.79 -7.94
C ASP A 112 -1.56 11.66 -6.93
N HIS A 113 -2.31 11.02 -6.03
CA HIS A 113 -3.25 11.69 -5.15
C HIS A 113 -2.85 11.67 -3.68
N CYS A 114 -1.89 10.82 -3.29
CA CYS A 114 -1.44 10.70 -1.93
C CYS A 114 0.01 11.14 -1.75
N GLN A 115 0.29 11.65 -0.57
CA GLN A 115 1.63 12.02 -0.12
C GLN A 115 1.83 11.60 1.33
N ILE A 116 3.07 11.24 1.66
CA ILE A 116 3.51 11.09 3.04
C ILE A 116 4.19 12.40 3.46
N THR A 117 3.91 12.87 4.67
CA THR A 117 4.65 13.96 5.29
C THR A 117 5.13 13.53 6.67
N LEU A 118 6.32 13.98 7.06
CA LEU A 118 6.83 13.81 8.41
C LEU A 118 6.60 15.10 9.19
N LEU A 119 5.81 15.04 10.26
CA LEU A 119 5.59 16.17 11.17
C LEU A 119 6.11 15.76 12.56
N GLY A 120 7.24 16.34 12.95
CA GLY A 120 7.95 15.92 14.17
C GLY A 120 8.46 14.48 14.02
N GLN A 121 7.93 13.57 14.83
CA GLN A 121 8.28 12.13 14.82
C GLN A 121 7.15 11.24 14.24
N LYS A 122 6.11 11.84 13.62
CA LYS A 122 4.95 11.09 13.13
C LYS A 122 4.79 11.26 11.64
N TYR A 123 4.57 10.15 10.94
CA TYR A 123 4.18 10.19 9.53
C TYR A 123 2.69 10.49 9.40
N THR A 124 2.33 11.24 8.36
CA THR A 124 0.95 11.51 8.00
C THR A 124 0.76 11.19 6.53
N LEU A 125 -0.14 10.25 6.24
CA LEU A 125 -0.65 10.02 4.89
C LEU A 125 -1.75 11.02 4.61
N THR A 126 -1.61 11.80 3.54
CA THR A 126 -2.64 12.72 3.06
C THR A 126 -2.97 12.40 1.62
N CYS A 127 -4.24 12.16 1.31
CA CYS A 127 -4.74 12.00 -0.04
C CYS A 127 -5.77 13.10 -0.35
N LYS A 128 -5.53 13.93 -1.37
CA LYS A 128 -6.41 15.06 -1.74
C LYS A 128 -7.05 14.86 -3.12
N PRO A 129 -8.36 15.14 -3.26
CA PRO A 129 -9.01 15.17 -4.57
C PRO A 129 -8.49 16.33 -5.40
N THR A 130 -8.27 16.09 -6.69
CA THR A 130 -7.77 17.07 -7.67
C THR A 130 -8.80 18.15 -8.04
N LEU A 131 -10.01 18.09 -7.46
CA LEU A 131 -11.11 18.97 -7.83
C LEU A 131 -10.88 20.40 -7.33
N ASN A 132 -10.33 21.20 -8.24
CA ASN A 132 -10.54 22.64 -8.33
C ASN A 132 -12.05 22.94 -8.11
N ASN A 133 -12.36 23.87 -7.21
CA ASN A 133 -13.67 24.53 -6.97
C ASN A 133 -14.47 24.15 -5.73
N SER A 134 -13.94 23.40 -4.76
CA SER A 134 -14.56 23.37 -3.44
C SER A 134 -13.50 23.43 -2.35
N SER A 135 -13.47 24.56 -1.63
CA SER A 135 -12.77 24.73 -0.35
C SER A 135 -13.18 23.71 0.73
N ASN A 136 -14.15 22.84 0.45
CA ASN A 136 -14.71 21.81 1.33
C ASN A 136 -14.45 20.37 0.85
N ALA A 137 -13.60 20.14 -0.16
CA ALA A 137 -13.28 18.77 -0.58
C ALA A 137 -12.44 18.05 0.48
N VAL A 138 -13.11 17.42 1.46
CA VAL A 138 -12.46 16.69 2.55
C VAL A 138 -11.71 15.49 1.98
N GLY A 139 -10.38 15.56 1.95
CA GLY A 139 -9.48 14.47 1.59
C GLY A 139 -9.47 13.33 2.63
N PHE A 140 -8.56 12.38 2.47
CA PHE A 140 -8.28 11.36 3.46
C PHE A 140 -6.95 11.69 4.15
N THR A 141 -6.94 11.75 5.47
CA THR A 141 -5.72 11.95 6.26
C THR A 141 -5.64 10.89 7.34
N LYS A 142 -4.49 10.24 7.46
CA LYS A 142 -4.19 9.29 8.53
C LYS A 142 -2.83 9.62 9.14
N THR A 143 -2.83 9.92 10.43
CA THR A 143 -1.61 9.92 11.24
C THR A 143 -1.20 8.49 11.51
N ILE A 144 0.08 8.21 11.36
CA ILE A 144 0.66 6.87 11.51
C ILE A 144 1.59 6.92 12.72
N SER A 145 1.28 6.15 13.74
CA SER A 145 2.12 5.97 14.92
C SER A 145 3.24 4.96 14.66
N GLU A 146 4.30 5.01 15.46
CA GLU A 146 5.41 4.06 15.37
C GLU A 146 4.96 2.60 15.60
N SER A 147 3.91 2.38 16.40
CA SER A 147 3.33 1.03 16.61
C SER A 147 2.57 0.49 15.41
N GLU A 148 2.18 1.35 14.46
CA GLU A 148 1.44 0.96 13.25
C GLU A 148 2.35 0.63 12.06
N VAL A 149 3.65 0.92 12.18
CA VAL A 149 4.60 0.74 11.08
C VAL A 149 5.37 -0.56 11.18
N VAL A 150 5.64 -1.14 10.01
CA VAL A 150 6.64 -2.16 9.81
C VAL A 150 7.77 -1.54 9.00
N GLU A 151 8.95 -1.42 9.59
CA GLU A 151 10.16 -0.99 8.88
C GLU A 151 10.89 -2.20 8.30
N LEU A 152 11.24 -2.11 7.02
CA LEU A 152 11.97 -3.13 6.30
C LEU A 152 13.31 -2.54 5.87
N ASN A 153 14.38 -3.17 6.33
CA ASN A 153 15.72 -2.86 5.87
C ASN A 153 16.07 -3.79 4.72
N SER A 154 16.42 -3.21 3.57
CA SER A 154 16.94 -3.92 2.38
C SER A 154 18.33 -4.57 2.60
N ASN A 155 18.88 -4.49 3.82
CA ASN A 155 20.10 -5.20 4.25
C ASN A 155 19.93 -6.71 4.44
N LEU A 156 18.80 -7.32 4.06
CA LEU A 156 18.65 -8.78 3.99
C LEU A 156 19.41 -9.35 2.77
N LYS A 157 20.74 -9.22 2.76
CA LYS A 157 21.61 -10.20 2.11
C LYS A 157 21.80 -11.38 3.08
N ASN A 158 21.37 -12.55 2.63
CA ASN A 158 21.69 -13.88 3.16
C ASN A 158 21.22 -14.22 4.59
N SER A 159 20.08 -14.89 4.68
CA SER A 159 19.93 -16.01 5.63
C SER A 159 18.82 -16.95 5.18
N GLU A 160 19.11 -17.78 4.17
CA GLU A 160 18.62 -19.15 4.11
C GLU A 160 19.51 -19.92 3.11
N GLN A 161 20.66 -20.38 3.64
CA GLN A 161 21.26 -21.60 3.14
C GLN A 161 20.20 -22.70 3.29
N PHE A 162 19.60 -23.11 2.18
CA PHE A 162 19.06 -24.46 2.06
C PHE A 162 20.23 -25.43 2.23
N SER A 163 20.51 -25.81 3.47
CA SER A 163 21.29 -26.99 3.78
C SER A 163 20.31 -28.15 3.83
N LEU A 164 20.12 -28.80 2.68
CA LEU A 164 19.52 -30.13 2.61
C LEU A 164 20.46 -31.08 3.35
N LYS A 165 19.97 -31.65 4.44
CA LYS A 165 20.36 -32.99 4.89
C LYS A 165 19.11 -33.85 4.97
#